data_AF-A0A7C7TLC3-F1
#
_entry.id   AF-A0A7C7TLC3-F1
#
_cell.length_a   1.000
_cell.length_b   1.000
_cell.length_c   1.000
_cell.angle_alpha   90.00
_cell.angle_beta   90.00
_cell.angle_gamma   90.00
#
_symmetry.space_group_name_H-M   'P 1'
#
loop_
_entity.id
_entity.type
_entity.pdbx_description
1 polymer ?
#
loop_
_entity_poly.entity_id
_entity_poly.type
_entity_poly.pdbx_seq_one_letter_code
_entity_poly.pdbx_strand_id
1 'polypeptide(L)' 'MAKDKYPAPPHYPLINTQMMTAKELRETLDDLWGWVHDAEMAHEDIAPDDQLILDVRHQMGVIISERVERHSEEIGRSAE' A
#
# COMPACT_ATOMS: atom_id res chain seq x y z
N MET A 1 -24.03 -3.81 18.05
CA MET A 1 -24.31 -3.05 16.82
C MET A 1 -22.98 -2.59 16.27
N ALA A 2 -22.37 -3.38 15.37
CA ALA A 2 -21.17 -2.97 14.67
C ALA A 2 -21.60 -1.93 13.64
N LYS A 3 -21.43 -0.65 13.98
CA LYS A 3 -21.76 0.47 13.08
C LYS A 3 -20.95 0.27 11.80
N ASP A 4 -21.62 0.26 10.67
CA ASP A 4 -21.11 0.20 9.30
C ASP A 4 -19.86 1.07 9.15
N LYS A 5 -18.69 0.49 9.42
CA LYS A 5 -17.40 1.13 9.22
C LYS A 5 -16.86 0.64 7.90
N TYR A 6 -16.37 1.57 7.11
CA TYR A 6 -15.60 1.27 5.90
C TYR A 6 -14.55 0.18 6.21
N PRO A 7 -14.34 -0.81 5.32
CA PRO A 7 -13.36 -1.86 5.55
C PRO A 7 -11.97 -1.26 5.83
N ALA A 8 -11.24 -1.89 6.75
CA ALA A 8 -9.87 -1.47 7.04
C ALA A 8 -8.95 -1.72 5.82
N PRO A 9 -7.92 -0.87 5.61
CA PRO A 9 -6.97 -1.08 4.54
C PRO A 9 -6.18 -2.38 4.74
N PRO A 10 -5.96 -3.16 3.67
CA PRO A 10 -5.25 -4.43 3.77
C PRO A 10 -3.80 -4.19 4.21
N HIS A 11 -3.25 -5.08 5.04
CA HIS A 11 -1.88 -5.04 5.57
C HIS A 11 -1.50 -3.82 6.44
N TYR A 12 -2.35 -2.79 6.54
CA TYR A 12 -2.08 -1.57 7.29
C TYR A 12 -2.41 -1.72 8.79
N PRO A 13 -1.64 -1.08 9.72
CA PRO A 13 -0.42 -0.29 9.50
C PRO A 13 0.87 -1.13 9.46
N LEU A 14 0.78 -2.46 9.50
CA LEU A 14 1.90 -3.36 9.76
C LEU A 14 2.64 -3.79 8.49
N ILE A 15 2.98 -2.84 7.61
CA ILE A 15 3.78 -3.12 6.40
C ILE A 15 5.26 -2.90 6.73
N ASN A 16 6.03 -3.99 6.77
CA ASN A 16 7.48 -3.95 6.86
C ASN A 16 8.10 -4.34 5.51
N THR A 17 8.36 -3.35 4.66
CA THR A 17 8.80 -3.57 3.28
C THR A 17 10.12 -4.35 3.19
N GLN A 18 11.02 -4.16 4.14
CA GLN A 18 12.32 -4.82 4.18
C GLN A 18 12.23 -6.34 4.40
N MET A 19 11.15 -6.82 5.02
CA MET A 19 10.93 -8.25 5.27
C MET A 19 10.12 -8.96 4.19
N MET A 20 9.61 -8.22 3.20
CA MET A 20 8.77 -8.77 2.13
C MET A 20 9.59 -9.12 0.90
N THR A 21 9.19 -10.18 0.20
CA THR A 21 9.71 -10.53 -1.13
C THR A 21 9.22 -9.56 -2.20
N ALA A 22 9.85 -9.56 -3.37
CA ALA A 22 9.41 -8.75 -4.51
C ALA A 22 7.97 -9.08 -4.98
N LYS A 23 7.54 -10.33 -4.80
CA LYS A 23 6.17 -10.76 -5.08
C LYS A 23 5.18 -10.16 -4.07
N GLU A 24 5.48 -10.31 -2.79
CA GLU A 24 4.64 -9.75 -1.70
C GLU A 24 4.55 -8.23 -1.79
N LEU A 25 5.65 -7.52 -2.08
CA LEU A 25 5.62 -6.06 -2.29
C LEU A 25 4.71 -5.66 -3.45
N ARG A 26 4.62 -6.49 -4.51
CA ARG A 26 3.72 -6.22 -5.64
C ARG A 26 2.27 -6.49 -5.28
N GLU A 27 1.98 -7.62 -4.64
CA GLU A 27 0.63 -8.01 -4.23
C GLU A 27 0.07 -7.01 -3.22
N THR A 28 0.84 -6.67 -2.17
CA THR A 28 0.41 -5.66 -1.20
C THR A 28 0.19 -4.28 -1.83
N LEU A 29 1.00 -3.88 -2.81
CA LEU A 29 0.77 -2.62 -3.52
C LEU A 29 -0.54 -2.65 -4.34
N ASP A 30 -0.87 -3.79 -4.95
CA ASP A 30 -2.12 -3.98 -5.71
C ASP A 30 -3.35 -3.94 -4.79
N ASP A 31 -3.29 -4.66 -3.65
CA ASP A 31 -4.34 -4.67 -2.63
C ASP A 31 -4.61 -3.26 -2.07
N LEU A 32 -3.54 -2.49 -1.80
CA LEU A 32 -3.66 -1.11 -1.32
C LEU A 32 -4.21 -0.17 -2.39
N TRP A 33 -3.83 -0.35 -3.66
CA TRP A 33 -4.40 0.41 -4.77
C TRP A 33 -5.90 0.19 -4.90
N GLY A 34 -6.35 -1.07 -4.85
CA GLY A 34 -7.77 -1.43 -4.88
C GLY A 34 -8.52 -0.75 -3.75
N TRP A 35 -8.02 -0.88 -2.51
CA TRP A 35 -8.64 -0.27 -1.35
C TRP A 35 -8.72 1.26 -1.43
N VAL A 36 -7.64 1.95 -1.83
CA VAL A 36 -7.64 3.42 -1.98
C VAL A 36 -8.64 3.85 -3.06
N HIS A 37 -8.69 3.14 -4.18
CA HIS A 37 -9.63 3.45 -5.24
C HIS A 37 -11.09 3.33 -4.78
N ASP A 38 -11.44 2.22 -4.13
CA ASP A 38 -12.79 2.02 -3.58
C ASP A 38 -13.10 3.05 -2.47
N ALA A 39 -12.10 3.45 -1.68
CA ALA A 39 -12.25 4.43 -0.60
C ALA A 39 -12.57 5.83 -1.13
N GLU A 40 -11.88 6.25 -2.20
CA GLU A 40 -12.09 7.54 -2.84
C GLU A 40 -13.40 7.62 -3.63
N MET A 41 -13.94 6.48 -4.05
CA MET A 41 -15.23 6.37 -4.73
C MET A 41 -16.41 6.15 -3.77
N ALA A 42 -16.13 5.95 -2.48
CA ALA A 42 -17.15 5.69 -1.48
C ALA A 42 -18.04 6.92 -1.23
N HIS A 43 -19.32 6.67 -0.92
CA HIS A 43 -20.25 7.73 -0.55
C HIS A 43 -19.84 8.38 0.79
N GLU A 44 -20.05 9.68 0.94
CA GLU A 44 -19.63 10.47 2.12
C GLU A 44 -20.09 9.86 3.47
N ASP A 45 -21.28 9.25 3.51
CA ASP A 45 -21.83 8.61 4.71
C ASP A 45 -21.07 7.35 5.17
N ILE A 46 -20.32 6.72 4.28
CA ILE A 46 -19.62 5.46 4.54
C ILE A 46 -18.12 5.54 4.27
N ALA A 47 -17.64 6.62 3.66
CA ALA A 47 -16.24 6.79 3.29
C ALA A 47 -15.32 6.73 4.53
N PRO A 48 -14.10 6.20 4.38
CA PRO A 48 -13.10 6.28 5.43
C PRO A 48 -12.62 7.73 5.58
N ASP A 49 -11.94 8.00 6.69
CA ASP A 49 -11.34 9.31 6.95
C ASP A 49 -10.28 9.66 5.89
N ASP A 50 -10.30 10.89 5.37
CA ASP A 50 -9.33 11.36 4.37
C ASP A 50 -7.88 11.19 4.84
N GLN A 51 -7.62 11.37 6.14
CA GLN A 51 -6.29 11.17 6.71
C GLN A 51 -5.84 9.72 6.57
N LEU A 52 -6.76 8.75 6.73
CA LEU A 52 -6.44 7.34 6.52
C LEU A 52 -6.09 7.05 5.05
N ILE A 53 -6.81 7.65 4.11
CA ILE A 53 -6.51 7.51 2.67
C ILE A 53 -5.11 8.08 2.38
N LEU A 54 -4.78 9.24 2.93
CA LEU A 54 -3.46 9.87 2.76
C LEU A 54 -2.33 9.04 3.38
N ASP A 55 -2.53 8.48 4.58
CA ASP A 55 -1.55 7.60 5.23
C ASP A 55 -1.31 6.32 4.42
N VAL A 56 -2.37 5.72 3.88
CA VAL A 56 -2.25 4.54 3.01
C VAL A 56 -1.50 4.90 1.72
N ARG A 57 -1.81 6.02 1.07
CA ARG A 57 -1.09 6.51 -0.11
C ARG A 57 0.40 6.76 0.18
N HIS A 58 0.72 7.29 1.35
CA HIS A 58 2.11 7.48 1.78
C HIS A 58 2.82 6.13 1.92
N GLN A 59 2.18 5.14 2.54
CA GLN A 59 2.72 3.79 2.68
C GLN A 59 2.95 3.10 1.32
N MET A 60 2.06 3.30 0.35
CA MET A 60 2.26 2.84 -1.02
C MET A 60 3.51 3.48 -1.66
N GLY A 61 3.78 4.76 -1.38
CA GLY A 61 5.01 5.43 -1.80
C GLY A 61 6.28 4.78 -1.25
N VAL A 62 6.25 4.31 0.00
CA VAL A 62 7.36 3.56 0.62
C VAL A 62 7.58 2.22 -0.09
N ILE A 63 6.51 1.47 -0.37
CA ILE A 63 6.58 0.19 -1.11
C ILE A 63 7.16 0.40 -2.51
N ILE A 64 6.73 1.46 -3.21
CA ILE A 64 7.23 1.79 -4.56
C ILE A 64 8.73 2.12 -4.51
N SER A 65 9.16 2.92 -3.53
CA SER A 65 10.56 3.31 -3.37
C SER A 65 11.45 2.10 -3.12
N GLU A 66 11.07 1.23 -2.18
CA GLU A 66 11.76 -0.04 -1.90
C GLU A 66 11.90 -0.90 -3.17
N ARG A 67 10.83 -1.00 -3.98
CA ARG A 67 10.88 -1.77 -5.24
C ARG A 67 11.86 -1.18 -6.26
N VAL A 68 11.94 0.15 -6.36
CA VAL A 68 12.88 0.85 -7.25
C VAL A 68 14.31 0.68 -6.76
N GLU A 69 14.57 0.78 -5.47
CA GLU A 69 15.89 0.59 -4.87
C GLU A 69 16.42 -0.82 -5.15
N ARG A 70 15.62 -1.87 -4.86
CA ARG A 70 16.01 -3.26 -5.14
C ARG A 70 16.29 -3.54 -6.61
N HIS A 71 15.48 -2.96 -7.51
CA HIS A 71 15.69 -3.11 -8.95
C HIS A 71 16.97 -2.38 -9.41
N SER A 72 17.29 -1.25 -8.79
CA SER A 72 18.53 -0.51 -9.06
C SER A 72 19.77 -1.26 -8.55
N GLU A 73 19.69 -1.91 -7.39
CA GLU A 73 20.74 -2.78 -6.86
C GLU A 73 21.00 -4.02 -7.74
N GLU A 74 19.92 -4.64 -8.26
CA GLU A 74 20.03 -5.80 -9.17
C GLU A 74 20.76 -5.44 -10.48
N ILE A 75 20.45 -4.26 -11.06
CA ILE A 75 21.12 -3.78 -12.28
C ILE A 75 22.58 -3.39 -11.99
N GLY A 76 22.87 -2.82 -10.81
CA GLY A 76 24.22 -2.43 -10.41
C GLY A 76 25.19 -3.60 -10.20
N ARG A 77 24.71 -4.78 -9.79
CA ARG A 77 25.54 -5.99 -9.57
C ARG A 77 25.85 -6.80 -10.82
N SER A 78 25.22 -6.53 -11.94
CA SER A 78 25.46 -7.27 -13.18
C SER A 78 26.66 -6.76 -13.99
N ALA A 79 27.42 -5.81 -13.44
CA ALA A 79 28.64 -5.24 -14.02
C ALA A 79 29.87 -5.61 -13.17
N GLU A 80 30.20 -6.90 -13.10
CA GLU A 80 31.52 -7.40 -12.66
C GLU A 80 32.00 -8.52 -13.59
#